data_AF-A0A7W0JHN7-F1
#
_entry.id   AF-A0A7W0JHN7-F1
#
_cell.length_a   1.000
_cell.length_b   1.000
_cell.length_c   1.000
_cell.angle_alpha   90.00
_cell.angle_beta   90.00
_cell.angle_gamma   90.00
#
_symmetry.space_group_name_H-M   'P 1'
#
loop_
_entity.id
_entity.type
_entity.pdbx_description
1 polymer ?
#
loop_
_entity_poly.entity_id
_entity_poly.type
_entity_poly.pdbx_seq_one_letter_code
_entity_poly.pdbx_strand_id
1 'polypeptide(L)'
;YGLNSRGMTALNDAVLRAARDLSARPEKRRAIIVLSDGADTKSAATPDKALSAALAANATIYTVDMSDPTAPSGAAERMRAAGTLKNFAGKSGGRYVSTPGGQALGEAFTKIVEELSNQYTVGYRPSNHARDGRWRSIELKLSRADVQTRTRDGYRAPKP
;
A
#
# COMPACT_ATOMS: atom_id res chain seq x y z
N TYR A 1 15.63 7.79 -21.67
CA TYR A 1 15.89 7.87 -20.23
C TYR A 1 15.87 6.45 -19.66
N GLY A 2 17.02 5.80 -19.57
CA GLY A 2 17.14 4.45 -19.00
C GLY A 2 17.33 4.54 -17.50
N LEU A 3 16.34 4.08 -16.72
CA LEU A 3 16.50 3.86 -15.30
C LEU A 3 17.32 2.57 -15.11
N ASN A 4 18.61 2.72 -14.82
CA ASN A 4 19.47 1.58 -14.49
C ASN A 4 19.33 1.26 -12.99
N SER A 5 18.81 0.07 -12.66
CA SER A 5 18.75 -0.43 -11.29
C SER A 5 20.15 -0.90 -10.85
N ARG A 6 20.73 -0.25 -9.83
CA ARG A 6 22.06 -0.62 -9.28
C ARG A 6 22.02 -1.78 -8.29
N GLY A 7 21.04 -2.69 -8.41
CA GLY A 7 20.91 -3.87 -7.55
C GLY A 7 20.58 -3.59 -6.07
N MET A 8 20.06 -2.40 -5.76
CA MET A 8 19.62 -2.03 -4.41
C MET A 8 18.19 -1.54 -4.47
N THR A 9 17.31 -2.19 -3.72
CA THR A 9 15.89 -1.84 -3.62
C THR A 9 15.64 -1.41 -2.18
N ALA A 10 15.40 -0.11 -1.98
CA ALA A 10 15.05 0.47 -0.69
C ALA A 10 13.55 0.82 -0.68
N LEU A 11 12.73 -0.21 -0.93
CA LEU A 11 11.28 -0.11 -1.07
C LEU A 11 10.65 0.47 0.20
N ASN A 12 11.02 -0.05 1.38
CA ASN A 12 10.41 0.39 2.63
C ASN A 12 10.78 1.84 2.96
N ASP A 13 12.03 2.24 2.71
CA ASP A 13 12.48 3.62 2.91
C ASP A 13 11.77 4.59 1.95
N ALA A 14 11.55 4.18 0.69
CA ALA A 14 10.80 4.97 -0.29
C ALA A 14 9.34 5.18 0.15
N VAL A 15 8.65 4.12 0.59
CA VAL A 15 7.27 4.21 1.09
C VAL A 15 7.22 5.08 2.36
N LEU A 16 8.16 4.90 3.29
CA LEU A 16 8.25 5.72 4.51
C LEU A 16 8.45 7.20 4.17
N ARG A 17 9.33 7.51 3.21
CA ARG A 17 9.59 8.88 2.78
C ARG A 17 8.37 9.49 2.11
N ALA A 18 7.75 8.78 1.17
CA ALA A 18 6.53 9.23 0.50
C ALA A 18 5.40 9.51 1.50
N ALA A 19 5.21 8.64 2.49
CA ALA A 19 4.22 8.84 3.54
C ALA A 19 4.47 10.11 4.37
N ARG A 20 5.73 10.39 4.73
CA ARG A 20 6.12 11.61 5.44
C ARG A 20 5.86 12.86 4.60
N ASP A 21 6.28 12.85 3.34
CA ASP A 21 6.09 13.97 2.44
C ASP A 21 4.58 14.24 2.20
N LEU A 22 3.78 13.20 2.04
CA LEU A 22 2.32 13.31 1.92
C LEU A 22 1.66 13.79 3.22
N SER A 23 2.20 13.45 4.39
CA SER A 23 1.63 13.84 5.67
C SER A 23 1.57 15.37 5.85
N ALA A 24 2.55 16.08 5.28
CA ALA A 24 2.68 17.53 5.31
C ALA A 24 1.79 18.26 4.28
N ARG A 25 1.15 17.53 3.36
CA ARG A 25 0.34 18.12 2.29
C ARG A 25 -1.09 18.46 2.75
N PRO A 26 -1.69 19.56 2.28
CA PRO A 26 -3.05 19.94 2.67
C PRO A 26 -4.13 19.00 2.10
N GLU A 27 -3.85 18.29 0.99
CA GLU A 27 -4.79 17.38 0.37
C GLU A 27 -5.09 16.19 1.28
N LYS A 28 -6.39 15.87 1.41
CA LYS A 28 -6.88 14.79 2.27
C LYS A 28 -6.86 13.42 1.59
N ARG A 29 -6.93 13.40 0.25
CA ARG A 29 -6.85 12.18 -0.56
C ARG A 29 -5.40 11.97 -0.97
N ARG A 30 -4.76 10.95 -0.40
CA ARG A 30 -3.35 10.67 -0.57
C ARG A 30 -3.20 9.23 -1.05
N ALA A 31 -2.39 9.04 -2.08
CA ALA A 31 -2.12 7.72 -2.63
C ALA A 31 -0.62 7.57 -2.90
N ILE A 32 -0.11 6.36 -2.69
CA ILE A 32 1.24 5.94 -3.04
C ILE A 32 1.11 4.80 -4.03
N ILE A 33 1.71 4.94 -5.21
CA ILE A 33 1.79 3.86 -6.19
C ILE A 33 3.21 3.30 -6.15
N VAL A 34 3.32 2.04 -5.76
CA VAL A 34 4.57 1.28 -5.69
C VAL A 34 4.69 0.42 -6.92
N LEU A 35 5.79 0.56 -7.64
CA LEU A 35 6.16 -0.30 -8.76
C LEU A 35 7.45 -1.01 -8.36
N SER A 36 7.38 -2.30 -8.06
CA SER A 36 8.51 -3.06 -7.53
C SER A 36 8.23 -4.55 -7.64
N ASP A 37 9.28 -5.36 -7.67
CA ASP A 37 9.25 -6.81 -7.44
C ASP A 37 9.00 -7.18 -5.96
N GLY A 38 8.97 -6.20 -5.05
CA GLY A 38 8.75 -6.38 -3.61
C GLY A 38 9.99 -6.83 -2.84
N ALA A 39 11.12 -7.05 -3.52
CA ALA A 39 12.35 -7.55 -2.90
C ALA A 39 13.14 -6.37 -2.32
N ASP A 40 12.90 -6.05 -1.05
CA ASP A 40 13.70 -5.05 -0.34
C ASP A 40 15.06 -5.62 0.07
N THR A 41 16.15 -4.99 -0.37
CA THR A 41 17.51 -5.49 -0.14
C THR A 41 18.35 -4.59 0.77
N LYS A 42 17.95 -3.33 0.97
CA LYS A 42 18.76 -2.34 1.68
C LYS A 42 18.01 -1.32 2.54
N SER A 43 16.69 -1.44 2.73
CA SER A 43 16.02 -0.42 3.55
C SER A 43 16.49 -0.46 5.00
N ALA A 44 16.68 0.72 5.58
CA ALA A 44 16.83 0.85 7.03
C ALA A 44 15.48 0.74 7.75
N ALA A 45 14.38 1.11 7.09
CA ALA A 45 13.03 0.94 7.60
C ALA A 45 12.51 -0.49 7.40
N THR A 46 11.75 -0.97 8.40
CA THR A 46 10.97 -2.20 8.26
C THR A 46 9.68 -1.94 7.47
N PRO A 47 9.10 -2.98 6.84
CA PRO A 47 7.80 -2.85 6.17
C PRO A 47 6.71 -2.31 7.10
N ASP A 48 6.65 -2.80 8.35
CA ASP A 48 5.66 -2.33 9.33
C ASP A 48 5.80 -0.85 9.67
N LYS A 49 7.03 -0.33 9.72
CA LYS A 49 7.29 1.09 9.96
C LYS A 49 6.82 1.93 8.79
N ALA A 50 7.13 1.51 7.56
CA ALA A 50 6.69 2.18 6.34
C ALA A 50 5.16 2.18 6.21
N LEU A 51 4.52 1.03 6.42
CA LEU A 51 3.07 0.90 6.42
C LEU A 51 2.42 1.77 7.50
N SER A 52 2.93 1.72 8.73
CA SER A 52 2.38 2.52 9.83
C SER A 52 2.46 4.02 9.54
N ALA A 53 3.52 4.48 8.87
CA ALA A 53 3.64 5.86 8.43
C ALA A 53 2.63 6.21 7.35
N ALA A 54 2.41 5.34 6.35
CA ALA A 54 1.42 5.55 5.31
C ALA A 54 -0.01 5.62 5.89
N LEU A 55 -0.35 4.72 6.83
CA LEU A 55 -1.64 4.73 7.52
C LEU A 55 -1.83 6.00 8.35
N ALA A 56 -0.81 6.44 9.08
CA ALA A 56 -0.85 7.70 9.83
C ALA A 56 -1.03 8.92 8.90
N ALA A 57 -0.45 8.87 7.70
CA ALA A 57 -0.64 9.88 6.67
C ALA A 57 -1.99 9.77 5.94
N ASN A 58 -2.88 8.82 6.28
CA ASN A 58 -4.09 8.51 5.52
C ASN A 58 -3.82 8.26 4.02
N ALA A 59 -2.67 7.66 3.70
CA ALA A 59 -2.29 7.33 2.34
C ALA A 59 -2.70 5.88 2.00
N THR A 60 -3.44 5.72 0.91
CA THR A 60 -3.75 4.42 0.31
C THR A 60 -2.57 3.96 -0.55
N ILE A 61 -2.13 2.71 -0.40
CA ILE A 61 -1.00 2.17 -1.17
C ILE A 61 -1.53 1.24 -2.25
N TYR A 62 -1.16 1.52 -3.50
CA TYR A 62 -1.36 0.63 -4.64
C TYR A 62 -0.01 0.00 -4.99
N THR A 63 0.02 -1.30 -5.21
CA THR A 63 1.27 -2.00 -5.52
C THR A 63 1.15 -2.75 -6.82
N VAL A 64 2.07 -2.51 -7.74
CA VAL A 64 2.22 -3.25 -8.99
C VAL A 64 3.48 -4.10 -8.88
N ASP A 65 3.27 -5.42 -8.88
CA ASP A 65 4.33 -6.41 -8.85
C ASP A 65 4.96 -6.54 -10.23
N MET A 66 6.20 -6.08 -10.34
CA MET A 66 7.00 -6.13 -11.57
C MET A 66 8.00 -7.30 -11.58
N SER A 67 7.81 -8.30 -10.71
CA SER A 67 8.68 -9.46 -10.70
C SER A 67 8.59 -10.25 -12.00
N ASP A 68 9.76 -10.64 -12.50
CA ASP A 68 9.86 -11.58 -13.61
C ASP A 68 9.75 -13.01 -13.06
N PRO A 69 8.71 -13.78 -13.42
CA PRO A 69 8.54 -15.16 -12.95
C PRO A 69 9.66 -16.10 -13.42
N THR A 70 10.41 -15.72 -14.45
CA THR A 70 11.53 -16.48 -15.01
C THR A 70 12.88 -16.11 -14.38
N ALA A 71 12.94 -15.03 -13.60
CA ALA A 71 14.16 -14.63 -12.93
C ALA A 71 14.65 -15.71 -11.93
N PRO A 72 15.97 -15.88 -11.76
CA PRO A 72 16.57 -16.94 -10.94
C PRO A 72 16.40 -16.77 -9.42
N SER A 73 15.42 -15.98 -8.97
CA SER A 73 15.10 -15.80 -7.55
C SER A 73 14.39 -17.04 -6.96
N GLY A 74 14.74 -17.39 -5.73
CA GLY A 74 14.16 -18.54 -5.04
C GLY A 74 12.65 -18.35 -4.81
N ALA A 75 11.86 -19.43 -4.92
CA ALA A 75 10.41 -19.37 -4.75
C ALA A 75 9.99 -18.73 -3.40
N ALA A 76 10.72 -19.03 -2.32
CA ALA A 76 10.46 -18.46 -1.00
C ALA A 76 10.71 -16.94 -0.93
N GLU A 77 11.72 -16.44 -1.64
CA GLU A 77 12.04 -15.01 -1.70
C GLU A 77 10.95 -14.25 -2.44
N ARG A 78 10.52 -14.75 -3.61
CA ARG A 78 9.41 -14.18 -4.38
C ARG A 78 8.11 -14.15 -3.58
N MET A 79 7.80 -15.22 -2.84
CA MET A 79 6.62 -15.26 -1.99
C MET A 79 6.67 -14.20 -0.88
N ARG A 80 7.83 -13.98 -0.26
CA ARG A 80 8.02 -12.93 0.76
C ARG A 80 7.89 -11.52 0.16
N ALA A 81 8.49 -11.30 -0.99
CA ALA A 81 8.45 -10.03 -1.72
C ALA A 81 7.01 -9.67 -2.14
N ALA A 82 6.31 -10.58 -2.81
CA ALA A 82 4.90 -10.42 -3.16
C ALA A 82 4.01 -10.27 -1.91
N GLY A 83 4.31 -11.00 -0.83
CA GLY A 83 3.61 -10.87 0.45
C GLY A 83 3.72 -9.46 1.05
N THR A 84 4.88 -8.82 0.92
CA THR A 84 5.10 -7.44 1.38
C THR A 84 4.24 -6.45 0.59
N LEU A 85 4.22 -6.56 -0.74
CA LEU A 85 3.37 -5.72 -1.60
C LEU A 85 1.88 -5.92 -1.29
N LYS A 86 1.43 -7.17 -1.16
CA LYS A 86 0.05 -7.51 -0.77
C LYS A 86 -0.32 -6.92 0.58
N ASN A 87 0.59 -6.98 1.57
CA ASN A 87 0.37 -6.43 2.90
C ASN A 87 0.21 -4.90 2.86
N PHE A 88 1.05 -4.18 2.08
CA PHE A 88 0.90 -2.74 1.89
C PHE A 88 -0.45 -2.38 1.27
N ALA A 89 -0.82 -3.05 0.19
CA ALA A 89 -2.09 -2.80 -0.48
C ALA A 89 -3.30 -3.10 0.42
N GLY A 90 -3.34 -4.29 1.02
CA GLY A 90 -4.47 -4.74 1.85
C GLY A 90 -4.69 -3.84 3.05
N LYS A 91 -3.67 -3.64 3.89
CA LYS A 91 -3.82 -2.90 5.15
C LYS A 91 -4.14 -1.41 4.94
N SER A 92 -3.72 -0.82 3.82
CA SER A 92 -4.04 0.56 3.47
C SER A 92 -5.38 0.73 2.74
N GLY A 93 -6.01 -0.36 2.33
CA GLY A 93 -7.26 -0.36 1.57
C GLY A 93 -7.09 -0.10 0.07
N GLY A 94 -5.88 -0.28 -0.47
CA GLY A 94 -5.59 -0.17 -1.90
C GLY A 94 -5.68 -1.50 -2.63
N ARG A 95 -4.92 -1.64 -3.72
CA ARG A 95 -4.96 -2.82 -4.61
C ARG A 95 -3.56 -3.31 -4.96
N TYR A 96 -3.39 -4.63 -4.83
CA TYR A 96 -2.24 -5.34 -5.38
C TYR A 96 -2.57 -5.78 -6.80
N VAL A 97 -1.65 -5.53 -7.72
CA VAL A 97 -1.75 -5.89 -9.12
C VAL A 97 -0.53 -6.71 -9.50
N SER A 98 -0.75 -7.97 -9.89
CA SER A 98 0.31 -8.83 -10.42
C SER A 98 0.42 -8.59 -11.91
N THR A 99 1.43 -7.86 -12.39
CA THR A 99 1.56 -7.57 -13.82
C THR A 99 3.02 -7.40 -14.22
N PRO A 100 3.57 -8.32 -15.03
CA PRO A 100 4.99 -8.32 -15.39
C PRO A 100 5.39 -7.21 -16.37
N GLY A 101 4.51 -6.28 -16.72
CA GLY A 101 4.80 -5.10 -17.56
C GLY A 101 3.95 -5.00 -18.83
N GLY A 102 4.39 -4.16 -19.77
CA GLY A 102 3.74 -3.96 -21.07
C GLY A 102 2.36 -3.31 -21.00
N GLN A 103 1.46 -3.68 -21.92
CA GLN A 103 0.10 -3.12 -22.00
C GLN A 103 -0.70 -3.30 -20.70
N ALA A 104 -0.53 -4.44 -20.03
CA ALA A 104 -1.21 -4.74 -18.78
C ALA A 104 -0.84 -3.75 -17.67
N LEU A 105 0.36 -3.17 -17.69
CA LEU A 105 0.75 -2.12 -16.74
C LEU A 105 -0.07 -0.84 -16.96
N GLY A 106 -0.25 -0.45 -18.22
CA GLY A 106 -1.10 0.70 -18.58
C GLY A 106 -2.54 0.50 -18.10
N GLU A 107 -3.11 -0.67 -18.35
CA GLU A 107 -4.46 -1.02 -17.88
C GLU A 107 -4.56 -1.03 -16.35
N ALA A 108 -3.52 -1.50 -15.64
CA ALA A 108 -3.46 -1.46 -14.19
C ALA A 108 -3.51 -0.02 -13.68
N PHE A 109 -2.73 0.88 -14.27
CA PHE A 109 -2.71 2.31 -13.95
C PHE A 109 -4.04 2.98 -14.21
N THR A 110 -4.66 2.74 -15.37
CA THR A 110 -5.99 3.29 -15.68
C THR A 110 -7.00 2.91 -14.61
N LYS A 111 -7.06 1.62 -14.23
CA LYS A 111 -7.94 1.16 -13.16
C LYS A 111 -7.63 1.78 -11.80
N ILE A 112 -6.35 2.06 -11.49
CA ILE A 112 -5.97 2.77 -10.25
C ILE A 112 -6.49 4.20 -10.29
N VAL A 113 -6.32 4.91 -11.41
CA VAL A 113 -6.78 6.30 -11.57
C VAL A 113 -8.31 6.40 -11.49
N GLU A 114 -9.03 5.49 -12.13
CA GLU A 114 -10.50 5.39 -12.03
C GLU A 114 -10.96 5.17 -10.59
N GLU A 115 -10.26 4.30 -9.84
CA GLU A 115 -10.55 4.03 -8.44
C GLU A 115 -10.28 5.25 -7.55
N LEU A 116 -9.15 5.95 -7.78
CA LEU A 116 -8.80 7.19 -7.06
C LEU A 116 -9.80 8.32 -7.32
N SER A 117 -10.41 8.33 -8.50
CA SER A 117 -11.42 9.32 -8.89
C SER A 117 -12.76 9.06 -8.18
N ASN A 118 -13.08 7.79 -7.93
CA ASN A 118 -14.37 7.34 -7.39
C ASN A 118 -14.27 6.84 -5.93
N GLN A 119 -13.77 7.69 -5.03
CA GLN A 119 -13.66 7.35 -3.60
C GLN A 119 -14.74 8.01 -2.74
N TYR A 120 -15.33 7.21 -1.86
CA TYR A 120 -16.20 7.66 -0.78
C TYR A 120 -15.42 7.77 0.53
N THR A 121 -15.71 8.80 1.34
CA THR A 121 -15.15 8.96 2.68
C THR A 121 -16.24 8.68 3.71
N VAL A 122 -16.02 7.67 4.56
CA VAL A 122 -16.92 7.32 5.66
C VAL A 122 -16.24 7.70 6.98
N GLY A 123 -16.91 8.53 7.78
CA GLY A 123 -16.47 8.89 9.11
C GLY A 123 -16.92 7.85 10.13
N TYR A 124 -15.98 7.31 10.91
CA TYR A 124 -16.26 6.42 12.03
C TYR A 124 -15.68 7.02 13.31
N ARG A 125 -16.50 7.15 14.36
CA ARG A 125 -16.07 7.57 15.69
C ARG A 125 -16.07 6.35 16.61
N PRO A 126 -14.91 5.90 17.11
CA PRO A 126 -14.86 4.74 18.00
C PRO A 126 -15.49 5.05 19.35
N SER A 127 -16.16 4.06 19.94
CA SER A 127 -16.61 4.09 21.34
C SER A 127 -15.45 3.92 22.33
N ASN A 128 -14.38 3.23 21.93
CA ASN A 128 -13.15 3.12 22.71
C ASN A 128 -12.27 4.37 22.52
N HIS A 129 -12.11 5.17 23.56
CA HIS A 129 -11.32 6.40 23.56
C HIS A 129 -9.86 6.24 24.04
N ALA A 130 -9.42 5.03 24.37
CA ALA A 130 -8.05 4.79 24.84
C ALA A 130 -7.02 5.21 23.76
N ARG A 131 -5.96 5.90 24.18
CA ARG A 131 -4.82 6.32 23.34
C ARG A 131 -3.62 5.40 23.57
N ASP A 132 -3.80 4.11 23.28
CA ASP A 132 -2.86 3.04 23.65
C ASP A 132 -1.93 2.60 22.49
N GLY A 133 -2.02 3.21 21.32
CA GLY A 133 -1.23 2.82 20.14
C GLY A 133 -1.61 1.46 19.53
N ARG A 134 -2.63 0.77 20.05
CA ARG A 134 -2.99 -0.59 19.61
C ARG A 134 -3.69 -0.57 18.26
N TRP A 135 -3.56 -1.67 17.52
CA TRP A 135 -4.30 -1.89 16.29
C TRP A 135 -5.78 -2.09 16.59
N ARG A 136 -6.64 -1.47 15.78
CA ARG A 136 -8.09 -1.60 15.83
C ARG A 136 -8.60 -1.95 14.45
N SER A 137 -9.16 -3.14 14.33
CA SER A 137 -9.77 -3.62 13.09
C SER A 137 -11.03 -2.82 12.77
N ILE A 138 -11.27 -2.55 11.48
CA ILE A 138 -12.52 -2.00 10.99
C ILE A 138 -13.00 -2.91 9.85
N GLU A 139 -14.28 -3.25 9.87
CA GLU A 139 -14.94 -3.98 8.79
C GLU A 139 -16.13 -3.16 8.29
N LEU A 140 -16.16 -2.89 6.99
CA LEU A 140 -17.31 -2.28 6.32
C LEU A 140 -18.16 -3.38 5.70
N LYS A 141 -19.41 -3.50 6.16
CA LYS A 141 -20.40 -4.41 5.57
C LYS A 141 -21.39 -3.62 4.73
N LEU A 142 -21.63 -4.08 3.50
CA LEU A 142 -22.65 -3.51 2.64
C LEU A 142 -23.94 -4.32 2.72
N SER A 143 -25.07 -3.63 2.58
CA SER A 143 -26.39 -4.25 2.46
C SER A 143 -26.65 -4.81 1.05
N ARG A 144 -25.91 -4.33 0.05
CA ARG A 144 -25.98 -4.79 -1.34
C ARG A 144 -24.96 -5.90 -1.61
N ALA A 145 -25.40 -6.96 -2.27
CA ALA A 145 -24.57 -8.14 -2.56
C ALA A 145 -23.78 -8.05 -3.88
N ASP A 146 -24.14 -7.13 -4.78
CA ASP A 146 -23.58 -6.97 -6.12
C ASP A 146 -22.38 -6.01 -6.19
N VAL A 147 -21.89 -5.57 -5.04
CA VAL A 147 -20.83 -4.56 -4.93
C VAL A 147 -19.68 -5.06 -4.06
N GLN A 148 -18.45 -4.88 -4.56
CA GLN A 148 -17.25 -5.14 -3.79
C GLN A 148 -16.75 -3.85 -3.13
N THR A 149 -16.35 -3.94 -1.86
CA THR A 149 -15.69 -2.82 -1.17
C THR A 149 -14.22 -3.10 -0.95
N ARG A 150 -13.43 -2.05 -0.98
CA ARG A 150 -12.08 -2.01 -0.41
C ARG A 150 -12.05 -0.91 0.63
N THR A 151 -11.59 -1.28 1.81
CA THR A 151 -11.36 -0.35 2.91
C THR A 151 -10.06 -0.72 3.59
N ARG A 152 -9.48 0.20 4.35
CA ARG A 152 -8.36 -0.15 5.24
C ARG A 152 -8.83 -1.21 6.24
N ASP A 153 -7.99 -2.20 6.53
CA ASP A 153 -8.28 -3.25 7.52
C ASP A 153 -8.47 -2.69 8.94
N GLY A 154 -8.06 -1.45 9.19
CA GLY A 154 -8.13 -0.85 10.51
C GLY A 154 -7.24 0.38 10.64
N TYR A 155 -6.99 0.77 11.89
CA TYR A 155 -6.14 1.89 12.25
C TYR A 155 -5.39 1.61 13.55
N ARG A 156 -4.30 2.34 13.81
CA ARG A 156 -3.68 2.37 15.14
C ARG A 156 -4.28 3.50 15.96
N ALA A 157 -4.63 3.23 17.21
CA ALA A 157 -5.02 4.28 18.15
C ALA A 157 -3.89 5.32 18.27
N PRO A 158 -4.21 6.61 18.50
CA PRO A 158 -3.19 7.61 18.78
C PRO A 158 -2.37 7.19 20.01
N LYS A 159 -1.07 7.46 20.01
CA LYS A 159 -0.27 7.44 21.26
C LYS A 159 -0.54 8.72 22.06
N PRO A 160 -0.35 8.72 23.39
CA PRO A 160 -0.51 9.91 24.23
C PRO A 160 0.31 11.08 23.68
#